data_AF-A0A2H0I4S2-F1
#
_entry.id   AF-A0A2H0I4S2-F1
#
_cell.length_a   1.000
_cell.length_b   1.000
_cell.length_c   1.000
_cell.angle_alpha   90.00
_cell.angle_beta   90.00
_cell.angle_gamma   90.00
#
_symmetry.space_group_name_H-M   'P 1'
#
loop_
_entity.id
_entity.type
_entity.pdbx_description
1 polymer ?
#
loop_
_entity_poly.entity_id
_entity_poly.type
_entity_poly.pdbx_seq_one_letter_code
_entity_poly.pdbx_strand_id
1 'polypeptide(L)'
;MLKKVGFASVATLVSMQQALAIDFGGAGVQANVSGSANTADKTIQNLVSNAMVFLGIIAVLYGIYGGFLILTAGGEDDKVKKGKTILIQVAIGLVVIFLANSIVQMVLSKVLTPGA
;
A
#
# COMPACT_ATOMS: atom_id res chain seq x y z
N MET A 1 8.47 14.61 37.52
CA MET A 1 9.20 13.89 36.45
C MET A 1 8.57 12.53 36.06
N LEU A 2 7.34 12.19 36.49
CA LEU A 2 6.72 10.86 36.25
C LEU A 2 5.71 10.76 35.07
N LYS A 3 5.35 11.87 34.39
CA LYS A 3 4.29 11.86 33.35
C LYS A 3 4.76 11.56 31.92
N LYS A 4 6.07 11.36 31.67
CA LYS A 4 6.62 11.15 30.32
C LYS A 4 6.85 9.68 29.94
N VAL A 5 6.73 8.75 30.89
CA VAL A 5 7.09 7.33 30.66
C VAL A 5 5.91 6.50 30.11
N GLY A 6 4.66 6.93 30.34
CA GLY A 6 3.46 6.23 29.83
C GLY A 6 3.22 6.36 28.32
N PHE A 7 3.79 7.38 27.66
CA PHE A 7 3.72 7.55 26.20
C PHE A 7 4.90 6.92 25.46
N ALA A 8 5.98 6.56 26.16
CA ALA A 8 7.16 5.95 25.57
C ALA A 8 6.92 4.45 25.24
N SER A 9 6.17 3.72 26.08
CA SER A 9 5.85 2.30 25.83
C SER A 9 4.85 2.11 24.68
N VAL A 10 3.90 3.05 24.51
CA VAL A 10 3.01 3.06 23.34
C VAL A 10 3.78 3.42 22.07
N ALA A 11 4.74 4.35 22.15
CA ALA A 11 5.59 4.68 21.00
C ALA A 11 6.46 3.49 20.56
N THR A 12 6.93 2.65 21.47
CA THR A 12 7.67 1.42 21.12
C THR A 12 6.79 0.31 20.54
N LEU A 13 5.51 0.26 20.92
CA LEU A 13 4.53 -0.62 20.27
C LEU A 13 4.17 -0.10 18.87
N VAL A 14 4.11 1.22 18.68
CA VAL A 14 3.91 1.86 17.37
C VAL A 14 5.14 1.71 16.46
N SER A 15 6.36 1.70 16.99
CA SER A 15 7.56 1.39 16.20
C SER A 15 7.68 -0.09 15.82
N MET A 16 7.05 -1.00 16.57
CA MET A 16 6.88 -2.41 16.15
C MET A 16 5.70 -2.59 15.18
N GLN A 17 4.71 -1.69 15.19
CA GLN A 17 3.62 -1.67 14.20
C GLN A 17 4.12 -1.29 12.80
N GLN A 18 5.20 -0.51 12.68
CA GLN A 18 5.77 -0.13 11.37
C GLN A 18 6.42 -1.30 10.63
N ALA A 19 6.66 -2.44 11.27
CA ALA A 19 7.07 -3.67 10.58
C ALA A 19 5.90 -4.40 9.89
N LEU A 20 4.64 -4.09 10.25
CA LEU A 20 3.44 -4.62 9.59
C LEU A 20 2.66 -3.54 8.83
N ALA A 21 3.16 -2.31 8.78
CA ALA A 21 2.61 -1.30 7.89
C ALA A 21 2.96 -1.72 6.45
N ILE A 22 1.95 -2.18 5.71
CA ILE A 22 2.05 -2.36 4.26
C ILE A 22 2.37 -0.97 3.68
N ASP A 23 3.63 -0.72 3.34
CA ASP A 23 4.04 0.50 2.64
C ASP A 23 3.48 0.42 1.22
N PHE A 24 2.41 1.17 0.98
CA PHE A 24 1.78 1.30 -0.34
C PHE A 24 2.61 2.20 -1.30
N GLY A 25 3.94 2.10 -1.26
CA GLY A 25 4.84 2.86 -2.14
C GLY A 25 5.08 4.32 -1.72
N GLY A 26 4.79 4.69 -0.48
CA GLY A 26 5.11 6.01 0.05
C GLY A 26 6.59 6.15 0.45
N ALA A 27 7.18 5.10 1.02
CA ALA A 27 8.55 5.14 1.54
C ALA A 27 9.61 4.92 0.44
N GLY A 28 9.42 3.94 -0.44
CA GLY A 28 10.41 3.63 -1.50
C GLY A 28 10.50 4.69 -2.61
N VAL A 29 9.42 5.43 -2.86
CA VAL A 29 9.40 6.53 -3.83
C VAL A 29 10.08 7.78 -3.27
N GLN A 30 9.90 8.09 -1.97
CA GLN A 30 10.52 9.26 -1.34
C GLN A 30 12.03 9.11 -1.08
N ALA A 31 12.53 7.88 -0.86
CA ALA A 31 13.95 7.62 -0.59
C ALA A 31 14.88 7.93 -1.79
N ASN A 32 14.35 7.89 -3.02
CA ASN A 32 15.13 8.13 -4.25
C ASN A 32 15.12 9.60 -4.71
N VAL A 33 14.63 10.54 -3.88
CA VAL A 33 14.40 11.97 -4.24
C VAL A 33 15.39 12.90 -3.54
N SER A 34 16.64 12.48 -3.44
CA SER A 34 17.74 13.34 -3.01
C SER A 34 18.70 13.57 -4.18
N GLY A 35 18.19 14.14 -5.28
CA GLY A 35 18.98 14.39 -6.48
C GLY A 35 18.29 15.36 -7.44
N SER A 36 18.99 16.44 -7.77
CA SER A 36 18.60 17.54 -8.65
C SER A 36 18.29 17.10 -10.09
N ALA A 37 17.20 17.60 -10.70
CA ALA A 37 17.19 18.26 -12.04
C ALA A 37 15.80 18.35 -12.72
N ASN A 38 14.82 17.47 -12.46
CA ASN A 38 13.59 17.44 -13.28
C ASN A 38 12.33 17.67 -12.45
N THR A 39 11.70 18.83 -12.65
CA THR A 39 10.37 19.18 -12.13
C THR A 39 9.28 18.18 -12.58
N ALA A 40 9.51 17.50 -13.71
CA ALA A 40 8.66 16.41 -14.21
C ALA A 40 8.69 15.18 -13.29
N ASP A 41 9.87 14.79 -12.79
CA ASP A 41 10.03 13.56 -11.99
C ASP A 41 9.34 13.69 -10.62
N LYS A 42 9.44 14.87 -9.99
CA LYS A 42 8.70 15.21 -8.75
C LYS A 42 7.18 15.14 -8.96
N THR A 43 6.70 15.62 -10.10
CA THR A 43 5.26 15.63 -10.42
C THR A 43 4.74 14.20 -10.64
N ILE A 44 5.49 13.38 -11.38
CA ILE A 44 5.15 11.97 -11.63
C ILE A 44 5.18 11.17 -10.33
N GLN A 45 6.19 11.37 -9.47
CA GLN A 45 6.25 10.69 -8.19
C GLN A 45 5.09 11.03 -7.25
N ASN A 46 4.77 12.31 -7.11
CA ASN A 46 3.63 12.73 -6.28
C ASN A 46 2.32 12.14 -6.82
N LEU A 47 2.16 12.11 -8.14
CA LEU A 47 1.00 11.50 -8.79
C LEU A 47 0.92 10.00 -8.53
N VAL A 48 2.03 9.27 -8.68
CA VAL A 48 2.08 7.82 -8.44
C VAL A 48 1.88 7.47 -6.98
N SER A 49 2.49 8.22 -6.06
CA SER A 49 2.32 8.00 -4.61
C SER A 49 0.87 8.23 -4.19
N ASN A 50 0.22 9.29 -4.69
CA ASN A 50 -1.18 9.55 -4.40
C ASN A 50 -2.11 8.50 -5.04
N ALA A 51 -1.80 8.04 -6.25
CA ALA A 51 -2.55 6.98 -6.92
C ALA A 51 -2.43 5.62 -6.20
N MET A 52 -1.25 5.27 -5.71
CA MET A 52 -1.03 4.02 -4.97
C MET A 52 -1.83 3.97 -3.67
N VAL A 53 -1.88 5.08 -2.91
CA VAL A 53 -2.70 5.18 -1.69
C VAL A 53 -4.18 5.03 -2.02
N PHE A 54 -4.66 5.68 -3.08
CA PHE A 54 -6.04 5.58 -3.54
C PHE A 54 -6.41 4.14 -3.93
N LEU A 55 -5.56 3.46 -4.69
CA LEU A 55 -5.72 2.05 -5.07
C LEU A 55 -5.74 1.11 -3.86
N GLY A 56 -4.87 1.35 -2.86
CA GLY A 56 -4.83 0.59 -1.62
C GLY A 56 -6.14 0.68 -0.83
N ILE A 57 -6.72 1.88 -0.71
CA ILE A 57 -8.01 2.09 -0.03
C ILE A 57 -9.13 1.33 -0.76
N ILE A 58 -9.18 1.41 -2.10
CA ILE A 58 -10.17 0.69 -2.89
C ILE A 58 -10.04 -0.83 -2.69
N ALA A 59 -8.81 -1.36 -2.70
CA ALA A 59 -8.57 -2.79 -2.49
C ALA A 59 -9.10 -3.26 -1.12
N VAL A 60 -8.90 -2.48 -0.06
CA VAL A 60 -9.42 -2.78 1.27
C VAL A 60 -10.95 -2.74 1.29
N LEU A 61 -11.58 -1.73 0.68
CA LEU A 61 -13.04 -1.63 0.60
C LEU A 61 -13.67 -2.84 -0.11
N TYR A 62 -13.09 -3.25 -1.25
CA TYR A 62 -13.54 -4.44 -1.97
C TYR A 62 -13.30 -5.74 -1.18
N GLY A 63 -12.20 -5.83 -0.43
CA GLY A 63 -11.92 -6.94 0.46
C GLY A 63 -12.97 -7.08 1.57
N ILE A 64 -13.31 -5.96 2.21
CA ILE A 64 -14.38 -5.91 3.22
C ILE A 64 -15.71 -6.30 2.60
N TYR A 65 -16.06 -5.80 1.42
CA TYR A 65 -17.30 -6.16 0.73
C TYR A 65 -17.38 -7.66 0.42
N GLY A 66 -16.30 -8.25 -0.12
CA GLY A 66 -16.22 -9.69 -0.39
C GLY A 66 -16.33 -10.53 0.89
N GLY A 67 -15.67 -10.10 1.96
CA GLY A 67 -15.75 -10.75 3.27
C GLY A 67 -17.14 -10.68 3.88
N PHE A 68 -17.77 -9.50 3.84
CA PHE A 68 -19.13 -9.32 4.37
C PHE A 68 -20.14 -10.19 3.62
N LEU A 69 -19.99 -10.32 2.29
CA LEU A 69 -20.86 -11.14 1.47
C LEU A 69 -20.77 -12.64 1.80
N ILE A 70 -19.60 -13.14 2.23
CA ILE A 70 -19.45 -14.51 2.75
C ILE A 70 -20.07 -14.63 4.15
N LEU A 71 -19.85 -13.64 5.01
CA LEU A 71 -20.34 -13.66 6.40
C LEU A 71 -21.87 -13.56 6.47
N THR A 72 -22.49 -12.81 5.57
CA THR A 72 -23.96 -12.68 5.49
C THR A 72 -24.61 -13.74 4.60
N ALA A 73 -23.85 -14.66 4.00
CA ALA A 73 -24.38 -15.68 3.10
C ALA A 73 -25.32 -16.68 3.79
N GLY A 74 -25.25 -16.82 5.12
CA GLY A 74 -26.19 -17.67 5.88
C GLY A 74 -26.20 -19.15 5.49
N GLY A 75 -25.17 -19.63 4.77
CA GLY A 75 -25.11 -21.00 4.24
C GLY A 75 -25.58 -21.16 2.78
N GLU A 76 -25.98 -20.08 2.09
CA GLU A 76 -26.31 -20.14 0.67
C GLU A 76 -25.04 -20.19 -0.19
N ASP A 77 -24.80 -21.35 -0.81
CA ASP A 77 -23.58 -21.65 -1.57
C ASP A 77 -23.28 -20.61 -2.67
N ASP A 78 -24.31 -20.07 -3.31
CA ASP A 78 -24.17 -19.06 -4.35
C ASP A 78 -23.55 -17.76 -3.84
N LYS A 79 -23.94 -17.33 -2.63
CA LYS A 79 -23.38 -16.13 -1.99
C LYS A 79 -21.95 -16.40 -1.52
N VAL A 80 -21.69 -17.57 -0.94
CA VAL A 80 -20.34 -17.96 -0.51
C VAL A 80 -19.39 -18.02 -1.71
N LYS A 81 -19.82 -18.64 -2.82
CA LYS A 81 -19.03 -18.74 -4.06
C LYS A 81 -18.73 -17.35 -4.64
N LYS A 82 -19.74 -16.49 -4.70
CA LYS A 82 -19.58 -15.11 -5.19
C LYS A 82 -18.61 -14.31 -4.33
N GLY A 83 -18.69 -14.44 -3.01
CA GLY A 83 -17.78 -13.78 -2.07
C GLY A 83 -16.34 -14.28 -2.20
N LYS A 84 -16.15 -15.59 -2.36
CA LYS A 84 -14.82 -16.18 -2.65
C LYS A 84 -14.22 -15.64 -3.94
N THR A 85 -15.01 -15.53 -5.00
CA THR A 85 -14.55 -14.95 -6.28
C THR A 85 -14.09 -13.50 -6.09
N ILE A 86 -14.83 -12.69 -5.33
CA ILE A 86 -14.44 -11.30 -5.03
C ILE A 86 -13.13 -11.27 -4.25
N LEU A 87 -12.97 -12.11 -3.22
CA LEU A 87 -11.73 -12.18 -2.45
C LEU A 87 -10.52 -12.59 -3.31
N ILE A 88 -10.69 -13.52 -4.25
CA ILE A 88 -9.64 -13.90 -5.20
C ILE A 88 -9.25 -12.70 -6.09
N GLN A 89 -10.23 -11.95 -6.58
CA GLN A 89 -9.97 -10.76 -7.39
C GLN A 89 -9.25 -9.67 -6.59
N VAL A 90 -9.62 -9.47 -5.33
CA VAL A 90 -8.95 -8.53 -4.41
C VAL A 90 -7.51 -8.97 -4.14
N ALA A 91 -7.27 -10.27 -3.93
CA ALA A 91 -5.93 -10.80 -3.73
C ALA A 91 -5.03 -10.53 -4.94
N ILE A 92 -5.55 -10.73 -6.16
CA ILE A 92 -4.83 -10.39 -7.39
C ILE A 92 -4.55 -8.88 -7.46
N GLY A 93 -5.52 -8.04 -7.11
CA GLY A 93 -5.34 -6.58 -7.04
C GLY A 93 -4.20 -6.16 -6.10
N LEU A 94 -4.11 -6.76 -4.91
CA LEU A 94 -3.02 -6.51 -3.97
C LEU A 94 -1.65 -6.92 -4.54
N VAL A 95 -1.57 -8.07 -5.21
CA VAL A 95 -0.34 -8.53 -5.87
C VAL A 95 0.10 -7.53 -6.95
N VAL A 96 -0.84 -7.00 -7.74
CA VAL A 96 -0.55 -6.00 -8.77
C VAL A 96 -0.02 -4.69 -8.16
N ILE A 97 -0.58 -4.23 -7.03
CA ILE A 97 -0.09 -3.04 -6.33
C ILE A 97 1.37 -3.22 -5.88
N PHE A 98 1.72 -4.38 -5.33
CA PHE A 98 3.11 -4.68 -4.95
C PHE A 98 4.04 -4.72 -6.17
N LEU A 99 3.61 -5.32 -7.27
CA LEU A 99 4.38 -5.37 -8.52
C LEU A 99 4.60 -3.96 -9.10
N ALA A 100 3.54 -3.14 -9.12
CA ALA A 100 3.60 -1.79 -9.66
C ALA A 100 4.62 -0.92 -8.90
N ASN A 101 4.64 -0.98 -7.57
CA ASN A 101 5.63 -0.27 -6.76
C ASN A 101 7.08 -0.71 -7.11
N SER A 102 7.31 -2.01 -7.23
CA SER A 102 8.62 -2.57 -7.58
C SER A 102 9.09 -2.10 -8.97
N ILE A 103 8.19 -2.08 -9.96
CA ILE A 103 8.48 -1.62 -11.32
C ILE A 103 8.75 -0.11 -11.34
N VAL A 104 7.94 0.70 -10.65
CA VAL A 104 8.12 2.17 -10.59
C VAL A 104 9.50 2.53 -10.05
N GLN A 105 9.94 1.89 -8.97
CA GLN A 105 11.27 2.15 -8.40
C GLN A 105 12.40 1.74 -9.35
N MET A 106 12.24 0.63 -10.08
CA MET A 106 13.22 0.19 -11.08
C MET A 106 13.34 1.19 -12.24
N VAL A 107 12.22 1.70 -12.75
CA VAL A 107 12.20 2.71 -13.84
C VAL A 107 12.80 4.02 -13.35
N LEU A 108 12.41 4.47 -12.16
CA LEU A 108 12.90 5.71 -11.58
C LEU A 108 14.42 5.66 -11.32
N SER A 109 14.94 4.53 -10.81
CA SER A 109 16.39 4.31 -10.64
C SER A 109 17.15 4.41 -11.97
N LYS A 110 16.57 3.91 -13.07
CA LYS A 110 17.15 3.98 -14.42
C LYS A 110 17.10 5.38 -15.02
N VAL A 111 16.10 6.21 -14.69
CA VAL A 111 15.94 7.58 -15.20
C VAL A 111 16.71 8.61 -14.37
N LEU A 112 16.71 8.48 -13.04
CA LEU A 112 17.40 9.40 -12.12
C LEU A 112 18.91 9.13 -11.98
N THR A 113 19.40 8.05 -12.61
CA THR A 113 20.84 7.80 -12.77
C THR A 113 21.25 8.12 -14.21
N PRO A 114 21.40 9.40 -14.59
CA PRO A 114 22.12 9.73 -15.82
C PRO A 114 23.62 9.41 -15.59
N GLY A 115 24.04 8.21 -16.04
CA GLY A 115 25.43 7.73 -15.99
C GLY A 115 25.86 7.14 -14.63
N ALA A 116 26.76 6.16 -14.48
CA ALA A 116 27.85 5.69 -15.35
C ALA A 116 28.52 6.80 -16.15
#